data_AF-A0AA87W5Y4-F1
#
_entry.id   AF-A0AA87W5Y4-F1
#
_cell.length_a   1.000
_cell.length_b   1.000
_cell.length_c   1.000
_cell.angle_alpha   90.00
_cell.angle_beta   90.00
_cell.angle_gamma   90.00
#
_symmetry.space_group_name_H-M   'P 1'
#
loop_
_entity.id
_entity.type
_entity.pdbx_description
1 polymer ?
#
loop_
_entity_poly.entity_id
_entity_poly.type
_entity_poly.pdbx_seq_one_letter_code
_entity_poly.pdbx_strand_id
1 'polypeptide(L)'
;MTLDALFRQRLTDLLATRLLAAHTGSPMTLQPAVGGLSPKVLLRAIERLRSDSDADVSLDALASDAGLSRFHFCRAFKESTGLSPHAWLRQHRHAQAMTMLRDTDESIVQIAAALGYSSQTAFAAAFRKMTGETPRDFRRHMR
;
A
#
# COMPACT_ATOMS: atom_id res chain seq x y z
N MET A 1 -18.23 56.69 -11.61
CA MET A 1 -17.95 55.83 -12.78
C MET A 1 -16.47 55.44 -12.85
N THR A 2 -15.94 54.72 -11.85
CA THR A 2 -14.52 54.30 -11.82
C THR A 2 -14.29 52.97 -11.09
N LEU A 3 -15.33 52.15 -10.87
CA LEU A 3 -15.18 50.83 -10.25
C LEU A 3 -14.95 49.70 -11.27
N ASP A 4 -15.04 50.00 -12.57
CA ASP A 4 -15.01 49.01 -13.66
C ASP A 4 -13.62 48.79 -14.29
N ALA A 5 -12.67 49.71 -14.01
CA ALA A 5 -11.32 49.66 -14.59
C ALA A 5 -10.34 48.79 -13.77
N LEU A 6 -10.48 48.78 -12.44
CA LEU A 6 -9.57 48.02 -11.57
C LEU A 6 -9.87 46.51 -11.55
N PHE A 7 -11.10 46.12 -11.88
CA PHE A 7 -11.51 44.70 -11.92
C PHE A 7 -11.00 43.97 -13.17
N ARG A 8 -10.74 44.70 -14.27
CA ARG A 8 -10.20 44.12 -15.51
C ARG A 8 -8.73 43.73 -15.40
N GLN A 9 -7.97 44.37 -14.52
CA GLN A 9 -6.51 44.21 -14.47
C GLN A 9 -6.05 42.99 -13.63
N ARG A 10 -6.86 42.52 -12.68
CA ARG A 10 -6.53 41.32 -11.88
C ARG A 10 -6.82 40.01 -12.60
N LEU A 11 -7.66 40.02 -13.64
CA LEU A 11 -8.07 38.83 -14.37
C LEU A 11 -7.03 38.39 -15.41
N THR A 12 -6.28 39.34 -15.98
CA THR A 12 -5.19 39.07 -16.92
C THR A 12 -3.99 38.39 -16.25
N ASP A 13 -3.64 38.80 -15.03
CA ASP A 13 -2.50 38.20 -14.31
C ASP A 13 -2.72 36.71 -13.98
N LEU A 14 -3.96 36.33 -13.61
CA LEU A 14 -4.28 34.94 -13.27
C LEU A 14 -4.31 34.02 -14.50
N LEU A 15 -4.65 34.53 -15.68
CA LEU A 15 -4.61 33.77 -16.94
C LEU A 15 -3.19 33.66 -17.51
N ALA A 16 -2.38 34.71 -17.43
CA ALA A 16 -0.99 34.69 -17.87
C ALA A 16 -0.16 33.67 -17.09
N THR A 17 -0.36 33.59 -15.77
CA THR A 17 0.33 32.61 -14.92
C THR A 17 -0.03 31.16 -15.29
N ARG A 18 -1.28 30.90 -15.71
CA ARG A 18 -1.72 29.55 -16.13
C ARG A 18 -1.24 29.15 -17.52
N LEU A 19 -1.09 30.12 -18.44
CA LEU A 19 -0.57 29.88 -19.79
C LEU A 19 0.96 29.72 -19.80
N LEU A 20 1.69 30.45 -18.95
CA LEU A 20 3.14 30.25 -18.77
C LEU A 20 3.45 28.87 -18.16
N ALA A 21 2.65 28.41 -17.18
CA ALA A 21 2.79 27.06 -16.63
C ALA A 21 2.49 25.95 -17.66
N ALA A 22 1.61 26.19 -18.63
CA ALA A 22 1.26 25.21 -19.65
C ALA A 22 2.31 25.08 -20.79
N HIS A 23 3.19 26.07 -20.95
CA HIS A 23 4.15 26.12 -22.07
C HIS A 23 5.63 26.01 -21.67
N THR A 24 5.95 25.99 -20.37
CA THR A 24 7.26 25.56 -19.88
C THR A 24 7.15 24.10 -19.44
N GLY A 25 7.96 23.21 -20.04
CA GLY A 25 7.93 21.77 -19.82
C GLY A 25 7.59 21.34 -18.39
N SER A 26 6.42 20.70 -18.26
CA SER A 26 5.93 19.97 -17.08
C SER A 26 6.07 20.69 -15.72
N PRO A 27 5.11 21.54 -15.33
CA PRO A 27 4.86 21.71 -13.91
C PRO A 27 4.22 20.41 -13.45
N MET A 28 5.03 19.56 -12.83
CA MET A 28 4.55 18.55 -11.91
C MET A 28 3.78 19.31 -10.83
N THR A 29 2.48 19.48 -11.06
CA THR A 29 1.54 20.07 -10.11
C THR A 29 1.46 19.06 -8.99
N LEU A 30 2.38 19.18 -8.04
CA LEU A 30 2.26 18.60 -6.72
C LEU A 30 1.08 19.30 -6.06
N GLN A 31 -0.13 18.83 -6.40
CA GLN A 31 -1.27 19.03 -5.53
C GLN A 31 -0.85 18.52 -4.16
N PRO A 32 -0.99 19.30 -3.08
CA PRO A 32 -0.93 18.75 -1.74
C PRO A 32 -2.22 17.95 -1.58
N ALA A 33 -2.24 16.74 -2.14
CA ALA A 33 -3.28 15.78 -1.90
C ALA A 33 -3.22 15.40 -0.43
N VAL A 34 -4.37 15.44 0.24
CA VAL A 34 -4.60 14.76 1.50
C VAL A 34 -3.98 13.36 1.37
N GLY A 35 -2.91 13.10 2.12
CA GLY A 35 -1.75 12.30 1.70
C GLY A 35 -1.93 10.81 1.32
N GLY A 36 -3.14 10.29 1.38
CA GLY A 36 -3.44 8.88 1.15
C GLY A 36 -3.92 8.53 -0.26
N LEU A 37 -4.04 7.22 -0.49
CA LEU A 37 -4.82 6.66 -1.58
C LEU A 37 -6.31 6.94 -1.33
N SER A 38 -7.10 7.11 -2.39
CA SER A 38 -8.56 7.13 -2.24
C SER A 38 -9.07 5.79 -1.68
N PRO A 39 -10.19 5.76 -0.93
CA PRO A 39 -10.69 4.52 -0.31
C PRO A 39 -10.87 3.37 -1.30
N LYS A 40 -11.37 3.65 -2.51
CA LYS A 40 -11.54 2.65 -3.57
C LYS A 40 -10.21 2.06 -4.04
N VAL A 41 -9.20 2.90 -4.24
CA VAL A 41 -7.86 2.48 -4.67
C VAL A 41 -7.17 1.68 -3.56
N LEU A 42 -7.29 2.14 -2.31
CA LEU A 42 -6.73 1.42 -1.16
C LEU A 42 -7.33 0.02 -1.01
N LEU A 43 -8.66 -0.11 -1.06
CA LEU A 43 -9.35 -1.40 -0.96
C LEU A 43 -8.90 -2.36 -2.05
N ARG A 44 -8.82 -1.89 -3.31
CA ARG A 44 -8.34 -2.69 -4.43
C ARG A 44 -6.87 -3.10 -4.25
N ALA A 45 -6.04 -2.19 -3.74
CA ALA A 45 -4.64 -2.49 -3.47
C ALA A 45 -4.49 -3.57 -2.38
N ILE A 46 -5.26 -3.47 -1.30
CA ILE A 46 -5.30 -4.47 -0.23
C ILE A 46 -5.75 -5.83 -0.76
N GLU A 47 -6.80 -5.87 -1.58
CA GLU A 47 -7.30 -7.13 -2.15
C GLU A 47 -6.23 -7.82 -3.00
N ARG A 48 -5.57 -7.07 -3.88
CA ARG A 48 -4.50 -7.60 -4.73
C ARG A 48 -3.27 -8.04 -3.94
N LEU A 49 -2.90 -7.29 -2.89
CA LEU A 49 -1.81 -7.70 -1.99
C LEU A 49 -2.11 -9.02 -1.28
N ARG A 50 -3.38 -9.33 -1.01
CA ARG A 50 -3.79 -10.58 -0.37
C ARG A 50 -3.80 -11.76 -1.34
N SER A 51 -4.14 -11.53 -2.61
CA SER A 51 -4.22 -12.58 -3.63
C SER A 51 -2.87 -12.99 -4.22
N ASP A 52 -1.88 -12.08 -4.25
CA ASP A 52 -0.60 -12.33 -4.89
C ASP A 52 0.40 -13.04 -3.97
N SER A 53 0.88 -14.20 -4.40
CA SER A 53 1.97 -14.94 -3.76
C SER A 53 3.33 -14.23 -3.89
N ASP A 54 3.51 -13.40 -4.93
CA ASP A 54 4.75 -12.71 -5.25
C ASP A 54 4.62 -11.17 -5.07
N ALA A 55 5.02 -10.70 -3.90
CA ALA A 55 4.75 -9.33 -3.45
C ALA A 55 5.48 -8.25 -4.25
N ASP A 56 6.58 -8.57 -4.95
CA ASP A 56 7.37 -7.57 -5.68
C ASP A 56 6.81 -7.28 -7.08
N VAL A 57 6.36 -8.31 -7.81
CA VAL A 57 5.65 -8.16 -9.09
C VAL A 57 4.32 -7.40 -8.91
N SER A 58 3.75 -7.49 -7.70
CA SER A 58 2.49 -6.84 -7.35
C SER A 58 2.63 -5.30 -7.23
N LEU A 59 3.73 -4.75 -6.71
CA LEU A 59 3.79 -3.31 -6.39
C LEU A 59 3.82 -2.38 -7.60
N ASP A 60 4.57 -2.70 -8.64
CA ASP A 60 4.58 -1.89 -9.87
C ASP A 60 3.23 -1.95 -10.58
N ALA A 61 2.58 -3.12 -10.57
CA ALA A 61 1.23 -3.28 -11.11
C ALA A 61 0.16 -2.56 -10.27
N LEU A 62 0.30 -2.54 -8.94
CA LEU A 62 -0.59 -1.80 -8.03
C LEU A 62 -0.43 -0.28 -8.19
N ALA A 63 0.81 0.18 -8.38
CA ALA A 63 1.11 1.58 -8.65
C ALA A 63 0.52 2.01 -10.00
N SER A 64 0.68 1.19 -11.04
CA SER A 64 0.10 1.40 -12.36
C SER A 64 -1.44 1.47 -12.31
N ASP A 65 -2.09 0.54 -11.61
CA ASP A 65 -3.56 0.55 -11.39
C ASP A 65 -4.04 1.85 -10.70
N ALA A 66 -3.19 2.46 -9.87
CA ALA A 66 -3.46 3.70 -9.18
C ALA A 66 -3.08 4.96 -9.99
N GLY A 67 -2.45 4.81 -11.16
CA GLY A 67 -1.90 5.92 -11.94
C GLY A 67 -0.71 6.62 -11.27
N LEU A 68 0.04 5.89 -10.43
CA LEU A 68 1.14 6.41 -9.64
C LEU A 68 2.46 5.73 -10.01
N SER A 69 3.58 6.40 -9.75
CA SER A 69 4.87 5.71 -9.69
C SER A 69 4.95 4.85 -8.43
N ARG A 70 5.78 3.79 -8.45
CA ARG A 70 5.99 2.90 -7.30
C ARG A 70 6.31 3.66 -6.01
N PHE A 71 7.17 4.69 -6.08
CA PHE A 71 7.52 5.51 -4.92
C PHE A 71 6.30 6.24 -4.34
N HIS A 72 5.51 6.91 -5.20
CA HIS A 72 4.32 7.63 -4.75
C HIS A 72 3.25 6.68 -4.23
N PHE A 73 3.06 5.53 -4.86
CA PHE A 73 2.14 4.50 -4.38
C PHE A 73 2.53 4.00 -2.98
N CYS A 74 3.79 3.62 -2.77
CA CYS A 74 4.27 3.15 -1.47
C CYS A 74 4.10 4.23 -0.37
N ARG A 75 4.36 5.49 -0.70
CA ARG A 75 4.16 6.63 0.20
C ARG A 75 2.68 6.81 0.53
N ALA A 76 1.81 6.93 -0.47
CA ALA A 76 0.38 7.13 -0.29
C ALA A 76 -0.29 5.95 0.44
N PHE A 77 0.13 4.72 0.15
CA PHE A 77 -0.32 3.53 0.86
C PHE A 77 0.07 3.58 2.34
N LYS A 78 1.32 3.97 2.64
CA LYS A 78 1.77 4.15 4.03
C LYS A 78 1.05 5.29 4.74
N GLU A 79 0.79 6.39 4.07
CA GLU A 79 0.01 7.49 4.64
C GLU A 79 -1.45 7.06 4.92
N SER A 80 -1.98 6.11 4.16
CA SER A 80 -3.34 5.58 4.36
C SER A 80 -3.43 4.48 5.42
N THR A 81 -2.40 3.65 5.59
CA THR A 81 -2.43 2.43 6.43
C THR A 81 -1.49 2.47 7.63
N GLY A 82 -0.59 3.46 7.68
CA GLY A 82 0.53 3.52 8.63
C GLY A 82 1.73 2.65 8.26
N LEU A 83 1.61 1.74 7.27
CA LEU A 83 2.62 0.73 6.95
C LEU A 83 2.98 0.74 5.46
N SER A 84 4.22 0.38 5.12
CA SER A 84 4.53 0.11 3.72
C SER A 84 3.76 -1.13 3.24
N PRO A 85 3.47 -1.27 1.93
CA PRO A 85 2.76 -2.41 1.39
C PRO A 85 3.30 -3.78 1.84
N HIS A 86 4.62 -3.98 1.79
CA HIS A 86 5.23 -5.22 2.27
C HIS A 86 5.11 -5.41 3.79
N ALA A 87 5.21 -4.35 4.59
CA ALA A 87 5.05 -4.45 6.03
C ALA A 87 3.61 -4.81 6.40
N TRP A 88 2.64 -4.20 5.72
CA TRP A 88 1.23 -4.50 5.86
C TRP A 88 0.94 -5.97 5.52
N LEU A 89 1.45 -6.46 4.38
CA LEU A 89 1.26 -7.85 3.96
C LEU A 89 1.87 -8.85 4.95
N ARG A 90 3.07 -8.56 5.47
CA ARG A 90 3.68 -9.40 6.52
C ARG A 90 2.84 -9.45 7.78
N GLN A 91 2.32 -8.31 8.24
CA GLN A 91 1.47 -8.26 9.42
C GLN A 91 0.15 -9.01 9.19
N HIS A 92 -0.45 -8.87 8.02
CA HIS A 92 -1.66 -9.59 7.63
C HIS A 92 -1.44 -11.11 7.64
N ARG A 93 -0.40 -11.60 6.95
CA ARG A 93 -0.04 -13.03 6.95
C ARG A 93 0.26 -13.55 8.35
N HIS A 94 0.91 -12.75 9.18
CA HIS A 94 1.18 -13.11 10.56
C HIS A 94 -0.10 -13.28 11.39
N ALA A 95 -1.03 -12.32 11.34
CA ALA A 95 -2.31 -12.42 12.04
C ALA A 95 -3.12 -13.65 11.58
N GLN A 96 -3.11 -13.92 10.28
CA GLN A 96 -3.77 -15.10 9.71
C GLN A 96 -3.09 -16.40 10.16
N ALA A 97 -1.76 -16.46 10.19
CA ALA A 97 -1.01 -17.60 10.72
C ALA A 97 -1.38 -17.92 12.17
N MET A 98 -1.44 -16.91 13.02
CA MET A 98 -1.79 -17.08 14.44
C MET A 98 -3.20 -17.66 14.60
N THR A 99 -4.14 -17.19 13.78
CA THR A 99 -5.52 -17.69 13.74
C THR A 99 -5.55 -19.15 13.30
N MET A 100 -4.92 -19.49 12.17
CA MET A 100 -4.87 -20.86 11.66
C MET A 100 -4.17 -21.83 12.62
N LEU A 101 -3.09 -21.40 13.28
CA LEU A 101 -2.37 -22.25 14.23
C LEU A 101 -3.20 -22.57 15.48
N ARG A 102 -4.02 -21.62 15.93
CA ARG A 102 -4.90 -21.77 17.10
C ARG A 102 -6.15 -22.57 16.75
N ASP A 103 -6.84 -22.16 15.70
CA ASP A 103 -8.24 -22.52 15.47
C ASP A 103 -8.42 -23.71 14.51
N THR A 104 -7.35 -24.15 13.81
CA THR A 104 -7.43 -25.27 12.85
C THR A 104 -6.36 -26.33 13.08
N ASP A 105 -6.66 -27.56 12.66
CA ASP A 105 -5.74 -28.71 12.70
C ASP A 105 -4.86 -28.85 11.44
N GLU A 106 -4.87 -27.83 10.57
CA GLU A 106 -4.06 -27.85 9.35
C GLU A 106 -2.57 -28.03 9.68
N SER A 107 -1.88 -28.82 8.86
CA SER A 107 -0.43 -28.99 9.02
C SER A 107 0.31 -27.67 8.80
N ILE A 108 1.48 -27.52 9.41
CA ILE A 108 2.31 -26.31 9.23
C ILE A 108 2.68 -26.10 7.76
N VAL A 109 2.77 -27.18 6.97
CA VAL A 109 2.99 -27.13 5.51
C VAL A 109 1.78 -26.52 4.78
N GLN A 110 0.56 -26.96 5.11
CA GLN A 110 -0.67 -26.42 4.53
C GLN A 110 -0.85 -24.93 4.86
N ILE A 111 -0.59 -24.56 6.12
CA ILE A 111 -0.63 -23.15 6.56
C ILE A 111 0.41 -22.32 5.79
N ALA A 112 1.64 -22.82 5.64
CA ALA A 112 2.67 -22.12 4.88
C ALA A 112 2.24 -21.87 3.43
N ALA A 113 1.67 -22.89 2.77
CA ALA A 113 1.18 -22.77 1.39
C ALA A 113 -0.01 -21.79 1.29
N ALA A 114 -0.97 -21.87 2.22
CA ALA A 114 -2.14 -20.98 2.25
C ALA A 114 -1.75 -19.50 2.45
N LEU A 115 -0.67 -19.23 3.18
CA LEU A 115 -0.12 -17.90 3.40
C LEU A 115 0.85 -17.43 2.30
N GLY A 116 1.02 -18.22 1.23
CA GLY A 116 1.86 -17.88 0.09
C GLY A 116 3.37 -17.97 0.36
N TYR A 117 3.81 -18.82 1.30
CA TYR A 117 5.22 -19.13 1.47
C TYR A 117 5.66 -20.26 0.55
N SER A 118 6.85 -20.13 -0.02
CA SER A 118 7.44 -21.15 -0.92
C SER A 118 7.76 -22.47 -0.23
N SER A 119 7.89 -22.48 1.10
CA SER A 119 8.13 -23.69 1.88
C SER A 119 7.74 -23.51 3.34
N GLN A 120 7.53 -24.63 4.04
CA GLN A 120 7.37 -24.67 5.49
C GLN A 120 8.55 -24.02 6.23
N THR A 121 9.78 -24.25 5.76
CA THR A 121 10.99 -23.69 6.39
C THR A 121 11.02 -22.16 6.27
N ALA A 122 10.67 -21.61 5.10
CA ALA A 122 10.59 -20.17 4.90
C ALA A 122 9.52 -19.54 5.81
N PHE A 123 8.35 -20.18 5.92
CA PHE A 123 7.30 -19.76 6.84
C PHE A 123 7.77 -19.81 8.31
N ALA A 124 8.34 -20.93 8.75
CA ALA A 124 8.78 -21.11 10.13
C ALA A 124 9.87 -20.09 10.53
N ALA A 125 10.81 -19.79 9.63
CA ALA A 125 11.82 -18.75 9.85
C ALA A 125 11.20 -17.35 9.95
N ALA A 126 10.27 -17.00 9.05
CA ALA A 126 9.58 -15.72 9.08
C ALA A 126 8.70 -15.56 10.33
N PHE A 127 7.97 -16.62 10.71
CA PHE A 127 7.13 -16.64 11.91
C PHE A 127 7.99 -16.46 13.16
N ARG A 128 9.06 -17.26 13.33
CA ARG A 128 9.98 -17.14 14.47
C ARG A 128 10.62 -15.76 14.56
N LYS A 129 10.94 -15.14 13.44
CA LYS A 129 11.46 -13.77 13.40
C LYS A 129 10.46 -12.75 13.96
N MET A 130 9.16 -13.00 13.84
CA MET A 130 8.11 -12.11 14.33
C MET A 130 7.65 -12.42 15.76
N THR A 131 7.60 -13.69 16.16
CA THR A 131 7.05 -14.13 17.45
C THR A 131 8.08 -14.56 18.49
N GLY A 132 9.30 -14.89 18.06
CA GLY A 132 10.33 -15.48 18.92
C GLY A 132 10.29 -17.00 19.03
N GLU A 133 9.22 -17.67 18.57
CA GLU A 133 9.07 -19.13 18.67
C GLU A 133 8.64 -19.78 17.34
N THR A 134 8.75 -21.11 17.22
CA THR A 134 8.34 -21.80 15.99
C THR A 134 6.81 -21.92 15.90
N PRO A 135 6.21 -22.03 14.70
CA PRO A 135 4.77 -22.25 14.55
C PRO A 135 4.26 -23.48 15.33
N ARG A 136 5.07 -24.53 15.42
CA ARG A 136 4.74 -25.76 16.13
C ARG A 136 4.70 -25.55 17.65
N ASP A 137 5.66 -24.81 18.18
CA ASP A 137 5.71 -24.47 19.61
C ASP A 137 4.55 -23.54 19.98
N PHE A 138 4.31 -22.51 19.16
CA PHE A 138 3.17 -21.61 19.32
C PHE A 138 1.84 -22.37 19.39
N ARG A 139 1.60 -23.31 18.46
CA ARG A 139 0.37 -24.14 18.48
C ARG A 139 0.26 -24.97 19.75
N ARG A 140 1.36 -25.53 20.25
CA ARG A 140 1.39 -26.33 21.49
C ARG A 140 1.11 -25.47 22.72
N HIS A 141 1.50 -24.20 22.74
CA HIS A 141 1.23 -23.31 23.87
C HIS A 141 -0.20 -22.77 23.89
N MET A 142 -0.84 -22.66 22.73
CA MET A 142 -2.20 -22.11 22.58
C MET A 142 -3.32 -23.16 22.76
N ARG A 143 -2.98 -24.43 22.95
CA ARG A 143 -3.90 -25.57 23.08
C ARG A 143 -3.55 -26.39 24.30
#